data_AF-A0A7K4I6J2-F1
#
_entry.id   AF-A0A7K4I6J2-F1
#
_cell.length_a   1.000
_cell.length_b   1.000
_cell.length_c   1.000
_cell.angle_alpha   90.00
_cell.angle_beta   90.00
_cell.angle_gamma   90.00
#
_symmetry.space_group_name_H-M   'P 1'
#
loop_
_entity.id
_entity.type
_entity.pdbx_description
1 polymer ?
#
loop_
_entity_poly.entity_id
_entity_poly.type
_entity_poly.pdbx_seq_one_letter_code
_entity_poly.pdbx_strand_id
1 'polypeptide(L)' 'MGCWKWFNSVLKEAGVEAADKNKEKIDDIIHKYISEQASYGRCSSSWSKARKQIQENEQMRKELIQKLRTLA' A
#
# COMPACT_ATOMS: atom_id res chain seq x y z
N MET A 1 -3.00 12.64 8.19
CA MET A 1 -3.44 11.23 8.38
C MET A 1 -2.55 10.36 7.51
N GLY A 2 -1.85 9.38 8.08
CA GLY A 2 -0.98 8.50 7.29
C GLY A 2 -1.79 7.62 6.33
N CYS A 3 -1.27 7.43 5.13
CA CYS A 3 -1.83 6.57 4.09
C CYS A 3 -1.96 5.13 4.57
N TRP A 4 -1.07 4.68 5.47
CA TRP A 4 -1.12 3.35 6.10
C TRP A 4 -2.49 3.00 6.71
N LYS A 5 -3.23 3.99 7.22
CA LYS A 5 -4.56 3.77 7.83
C LYS A 5 -5.59 3.29 6.81
N TRP A 6 -5.47 3.73 5.55
CA TRP A 6 -6.30 3.27 4.44
C TRP A 6 -5.95 1.85 4.01
N PHE A 7 -4.69 1.43 4.19
CA PHE A 7 -4.17 0.14 3.78
C PHE A 7 -4.09 -0.89 4.92
N ASN A 8 -4.74 -0.63 6.05
CA ASN A 8 -4.71 -1.50 7.24
C ASN A 8 -5.08 -2.96 6.93
N SER A 9 -6.01 -3.21 6.02
CA SER A 9 -6.37 -4.57 5.60
C SER A 9 -5.20 -5.29 4.92
N VAL A 10 -4.49 -4.59 4.03
CA VAL A 10 -3.33 -5.12 3.30
C VAL A 10 -2.15 -5.34 4.25
N LEU A 11 -1.95 -4.42 5.19
CA LEU A 11 -0.90 -4.52 6.21
C LEU A 11 -1.11 -5.74 7.12
N LYS A 12 -2.34 -5.97 7.59
CA LYS A 12 -2.68 -7.17 8.36
C LYS A 12 -2.40 -8.45 7.57
N GLU A 13 -2.70 -8.46 6.27
CA GLU A 13 -2.47 -9.60 5.40
C GLU A 13 -0.98 -9.85 5.12
N ALA A 14 -0.20 -8.77 5.08
CA ALA A 14 1.25 -8.83 5.01
C ALA A 14 1.90 -9.26 6.34
N GLY A 15 1.15 -9.31 7.45
CA GLY A 15 1.69 -9.52 8.79
C GLY A 15 2.48 -8.32 9.32
N VAL A 16 2.29 -7.13 8.73
CA VAL A 16 2.99 -5.91 9.09
C VAL A 16 2.13 -5.09 10.03
N GLU A 17 2.64 -4.85 11.24
CA GLU A 17 1.99 -3.98 12.20
C GLU A 17 2.48 -2.53 12.05
N ALA A 18 1.54 -1.60 11.87
CA ALA A 18 1.84 -0.18 11.74
C ALA A 18 2.18 0.45 13.11
N ALA A 19 3.37 0.16 13.64
CA ALA A 19 3.93 0.77 14.84
C ALA A 19 4.59 2.13 14.52
N ASP A 20 4.70 3.05 15.49
CA ASP A 20 5.22 4.40 15.28
C ASP A 20 6.59 4.46 14.59
N LYS A 21 7.49 3.52 14.91
CA LYS A 21 8.80 3.36 14.24
C LYS A 21 8.74 2.90 12.77
N ASN A 22 7.62 2.34 12.34
CA ASN A 22 7.46 1.71 11.01
C ASN A 22 6.45 2.48 10.13
N LYS A 23 5.57 3.29 10.73
CA LYS A 23 4.49 4.02 10.04
C LYS A 23 5.03 4.87 8.89
N GLU A 24 6.13 5.60 9.08
CA GLU A 24 6.75 6.40 8.02
C GLU A 24 7.25 5.55 6.85
N LYS A 25 7.92 4.42 7.14
CA LYS A 25 8.39 3.50 6.08
C LYS A 25 7.22 2.87 5.32
N ILE A 26 6.17 2.49 6.03
CA ILE A 26 4.96 1.94 5.42
C ILE A 26 4.31 2.99 4.50
N ASP A 27 4.19 4.24 4.97
CA ASP A 27 3.66 5.33 4.15
C ASP A 27 4.52 5.57 2.90
N ASP A 28 5.85 5.59 3.04
CA ASP A 28 6.78 5.75 1.91
C ASP A 28 6.65 4.63 0.87
N ILE A 29 6.57 3.36 1.30
CA ILE A 29 6.37 2.23 0.39
C ILE A 29 5.04 2.34 -0.34
N ILE A 30 3.95 2.61 0.38
CA ILE A 30 2.62 2.75 -0.23
C ILE A 30 2.62 3.94 -1.19
N HIS A 31 3.26 5.05 -0.83
CA HIS A 31 3.32 6.25 -1.66
C HIS A 31 4.09 6.02 -2.94
N LYS A 32 5.28 5.41 -2.86
CA LYS A 32 6.07 5.04 -4.04
C LYS A 32 5.31 4.07 -4.92
N TYR A 33 4.71 3.04 -4.32
CA TYR A 33 3.95 2.05 -5.08
C TYR A 33 2.78 2.67 -5.83
N ILE A 34 1.95 3.48 -5.18
CA ILE A 34 0.81 4.13 -5.82
C ILE A 34 1.26 5.14 -6.86
N SER A 35 2.31 5.92 -6.60
CA SER A 35 2.86 6.87 -7.57
C SER A 35 3.36 6.15 -8.82
N GLU A 36 4.04 5.02 -8.65
CA GLU A 36 4.53 4.18 -9.75
C GLU A 36 3.35 3.55 -10.53
N GLN A 37 2.40 2.91 -9.85
CA GLN A 37 1.22 2.33 -10.50
C GLN A 37 0.35 3.39 -11.20
N ALA A 38 0.25 4.58 -10.62
CA ALA A 38 -0.46 5.71 -11.24
C ALA A 38 0.29 6.23 -12.48
N SER A 39 1.63 6.30 -12.43
CA SER A 39 2.44 6.63 -13.59
C SER A 39 2.30 5.61 -14.72
N TYR A 40 2.06 4.34 -14.41
CA TYR A 40 1.75 3.30 -15.39
C TYR A 40 0.29 3.28 -15.85
N GLY A 41 -0.56 4.20 -15.36
CA GLY A 41 -1.98 4.25 -15.70
C GLY A 41 -2.80 3.07 -15.13
N ARG A 42 -2.22 2.26 -14.24
CA ARG A 42 -2.89 1.10 -13.62
C ARG A 42 -3.80 1.49 -12.48
N CYS A 43 -3.57 2.66 -11.90
CA CYS A 43 -4.22 3.10 -10.69
C CYS A 43 -4.46 4.62 -10.70
N SER A 44 -5.51 5.09 -10.04
CA SER A 44 -5.74 6.52 -9.86
C SER A 44 -4.70 7.11 -8.90
N SER A 45 -4.25 8.33 -9.15
CA SER A 45 -3.41 9.09 -8.20
C SER A 45 -4.17 9.46 -6.91
N SER A 46 -5.50 9.27 -6.88
CA SER A 46 -6.33 9.45 -5.69
C SER A 46 -6.25 8.23 -4.78
N TRP A 47 -5.63 8.37 -3.60
CA TRP A 47 -5.42 7.31 -2.60
C TRP A 47 -6.64 6.43 -2.28
N SER A 48 -7.81 7.04 -2.10
CA SER A 48 -9.04 6.28 -1.80
C SER A 48 -9.46 5.38 -2.98
N LYS A 49 -9.36 5.89 -4.21
CA LYS A 49 -9.61 5.11 -5.43
C LYS A 49 -8.51 4.08 -5.65
N ALA A 50 -7.26 4.47 -5.41
CA ALA A 50 -6.10 3.61 -5.53
C ALA A 50 -6.20 2.39 -4.64
N ARG A 51 -6.54 2.60 -3.37
CA ARG A 51 -6.82 1.53 -2.42
C ARG A 51 -7.88 0.57 -2.96
N LYS A 52 -9.02 1.07 -3.46
CA LYS A 52 -10.07 0.20 -4.02
C LYS A 52 -9.55 -0.63 -5.19
N GLN A 53 -8.90 0.02 -6.16
CA GLN A 53 -8.33 -0.66 -7.32
C GLN A 53 -7.28 -1.70 -6.94
N ILE A 54 -6.42 -1.39 -5.96
CA ILE A 54 -5.43 -2.34 -5.43
C ILE A 54 -6.13 -3.49 -4.71
N GLN A 55 -7.20 -3.26 -3.95
CA GLN A 55 -7.94 -4.34 -3.28
C GLN A 55 -8.71 -5.22 -4.26
N GLU A 56 -9.28 -4.65 -5.32
CA GLU A 56 -10.03 -5.37 -6.36
C GLU A 56 -9.08 -6.10 -7.33
N ASN A 57 -7.87 -5.60 -7.53
CA ASN A 57 -6.86 -6.24 -8.37
C ASN A 57 -5.94 -7.12 -7.54
N GLU A 58 -6.15 -8.44 -7.61
CA GLU A 58 -5.39 -9.41 -6.82
C GLU A 58 -3.87 -9.33 -7.06
N GLN A 59 -3.44 -9.05 -8.29
CA GLN A 59 -2.02 -8.89 -8.63
C GLN A 59 -1.44 -7.68 -7.89
N MET A 60 -2.07 -6.51 -7.99
CA MET A 60 -1.60 -5.30 -7.32
C MET A 60 -1.60 -5.45 -5.79
N ARG A 61 -2.59 -6.14 -5.23
CA ARG A 61 -2.63 -6.46 -3.79
C ARG A 61 -1.44 -7.34 -3.40
N LYS A 62 -1.18 -8.43 -4.13
CA LYS A 62 -0.06 -9.34 -3.86
C LYS A 62 1.29 -8.62 -3.97
N GLU A 63 1.48 -7.79 -4.99
CA GLU A 63 2.71 -6.99 -5.16
C GLU A 63 2.95 -6.03 -3.99
N LEU A 64 1.90 -5.31 -3.56
CA LEU A 64 2.00 -4.42 -2.41
C LEU A 64 2.29 -5.20 -1.12
N ILE A 65 1.66 -6.35 -0.91
CA ILE A 65 1.92 -7.23 0.24
C ILE A 65 3.37 -7.72 0.23
N GLN A 66 3.91 -8.13 -0.92
CA GLN A 66 5.31 -8.56 -1.01
C GLN A 66 6.26 -7.43 -0.67
N LYS A 67 6.03 -6.20 -1.17
CA LYS A 67 6.84 -5.04 -0.80
C LYS A 67 6.74 -4.74 0.69
N LEU A 68 5.55 -4.81 1.27
CA LEU A 68 5.34 -4.60 2.71
C LEU A 68 6.01 -5.69 3.57
N ARG A 69 5.99 -6.95 3.14
CA ARG A 69 6.68 -8.05 3.83
C ARG A 69 8.19 -7.87 3.91
N THR A 70 8.81 -7.06 3.05
CA THR A 70 10.24 -6.72 3.20
C THR A 70 10.53 -5.87 4.45
N LEU A 71 9.49 -5.30 5.08
CA LEU A 71 9.58 -4.57 6.34
C LEU A 71 9.29 -5.45 7.58
N ALA A 72 8.84 -6.69 7.39
CA ALA A 72 8.47 -7.62 8.47
C ALA A 72 9.70 -8.37 9.01
#